data_AF-A0AAW6VI75-F1
#
_entry.id   AF-A0AAW6VI75-F1
#
_cell.length_a   1.000
_cell.length_b   1.000
_cell.length_c   1.000
_cell.angle_alpha   90.00
_cell.angle_beta   90.00
_cell.angle_gamma   90.00
#
_symmetry.space_group_name_H-M   'P 1'
#
loop_
_entity.id
_entity.type
_entity.pdbx_description
1 polymer ?
#
loop_
_entity_poly.entity_id
_entity_poly.type
_entity_poly.pdbx_seq_one_letter_code
_entity_poly.pdbx_strand_id
1 'polypeptide(L)'
;MIVNKDKELFNSYVRALIIPVVFLIFIAVVFYVVQKKKKEIYIAFENGEEIICDNFIVSKKLGFKFDKNNKYRVSDGKNTFILYNCISKKTE
;
A
#
# COMPACT_ATOMS: atom_id res chain seq x y z
N MET A 1 -47.46 -0.88 22.77
CA MET A 1 -46.36 -0.09 23.37
C MET A 1 -44.98 -0.74 23.21
N ILE A 2 -44.87 -2.08 23.17
CA ILE A 2 -43.59 -2.82 23.05
C ILE A 2 -42.89 -2.60 21.69
N VAL A 3 -43.65 -2.60 20.58
CA VAL A 3 -43.12 -2.48 19.20
C VAL A 3 -42.33 -1.18 18.92
N ASN A 4 -42.67 -0.06 19.58
CA ASN A 4 -41.97 1.21 19.36
C ASN A 4 -40.61 1.25 20.05
N LYS A 5 -40.48 0.60 21.22
CA LYS A 5 -39.26 0.61 22.02
C LYS A 5 -38.17 -0.25 21.38
N ASP A 6 -38.55 -1.35 20.74
CA ASP A 6 -37.63 -2.22 19.99
C ASP A 6 -37.10 -1.54 18.71
N LYS A 7 -37.94 -0.74 18.03
CA LYS A 7 -37.55 0.06 16.86
C LYS A 7 -36.53 1.14 17.20
N GLU A 8 -36.72 1.84 18.31
CA GLU A 8 -35.78 2.85 18.79
C GLU A 8 -34.45 2.23 19.22
N LEU A 9 -34.49 1.09 19.92
CA LEU A 9 -33.30 0.35 20.29
C LEU A 9 -32.52 -0.10 19.05
N PHE A 10 -33.21 -0.69 18.07
CA PHE A 10 -32.61 -1.13 16.81
C PHE A 10 -31.98 0.03 16.04
N ASN A 11 -32.67 1.17 15.93
CA ASN A 11 -32.13 2.36 15.27
C ASN A 11 -30.91 2.93 15.99
N SER A 12 -30.91 2.89 17.33
CA SER A 12 -29.76 3.29 18.15
C SER A 12 -28.55 2.37 17.91
N TYR A 13 -28.76 1.06 17.86
CA TYR A 13 -27.70 0.08 17.56
C TYR A 13 -27.15 0.23 16.15
N VAL A 14 -28.02 0.38 15.14
CA VAL A 14 -27.60 0.61 13.75
C VAL A 14 -26.79 1.90 13.65
N ARG A 15 -27.25 2.99 14.28
CA ARG A 15 -26.53 4.27 14.30
C ARG A 15 -25.15 4.16 14.97
N ALA A 16 -25.04 3.36 16.02
CA ALA A 16 -23.77 3.11 16.70
C ALA A 16 -22.80 2.28 15.83
N LEU A 17 -23.31 1.42 14.94
CA LEU A 17 -22.49 0.59 14.04
C LEU A 17 -22.01 1.33 12.78
N ILE A 18 -22.59 2.48 12.42
CA ILE A 18 -22.17 3.24 11.22
C ILE A 18 -20.70 3.65 11.33
N ILE A 19 -20.29 4.22 12.46
CA ILE A 19 -18.92 4.72 12.67
C ILE A 19 -17.86 3.61 12.51
N PRO A 20 -17.96 2.45 13.19
CA PRO A 20 -16.97 1.38 13.03
C PRO A 20 -16.95 0.79 11.62
N VAL A 21 -18.11 0.67 10.95
CA VAL A 21 -18.17 0.19 9.57
C VAL A 21 -17.45 1.14 8.62
N VAL A 22 -17.71 2.46 8.74
CA VAL A 22 -17.02 3.47 7.94
C VAL A 22 -15.52 3.46 8.20
N PHE A 23 -15.10 3.29 9.45
CA PHE A 23 -13.69 3.19 9.81
C PHE A 23 -13.01 1.95 9.20
N LEU A 24 -13.67 0.79 9.21
CA LEU A 24 -13.17 -0.42 8.56
C LEU A 24 -13.03 -0.25 7.04
N ILE A 25 -14.03 0.38 6.39
CA ILE A 25 -13.97 0.68 4.95
C ILE A 25 -12.79 1.61 4.67
N PHE A 26 -12.60 2.66 5.47
CA PHE A 26 -11.48 3.58 5.31
C PHE A 26 -10.12 2.87 5.41
N ILE A 27 -9.94 2.02 6.42
CA ILE A 27 -8.73 1.19 6.57
C ILE A 27 -8.52 0.31 5.34
N ALA A 28 -9.57 -0.38 4.87
CA ALA A 28 -9.48 -1.25 3.71
C ALA A 28 -9.04 -0.50 2.44
N VAL A 29 -9.58 0.71 2.22
CA VAL A 29 -9.19 1.58 1.10
C VAL A 29 -7.72 2.01 1.20
N VAL A 30 -7.28 2.45 2.37
CA VAL A 30 -5.87 2.83 2.60
C VAL A 30 -4.94 1.65 2.32
N PHE A 31 -5.27 0.45 2.85
CA PHE A 31 -4.49 -0.76 2.58
C PHE A 31 -4.46 -1.11 1.09
N TYR A 32 -5.59 -1.01 0.40
CA TYR A 32 -5.66 -1.28 -1.04
C TYR A 32 -4.74 -0.35 -1.84
N VAL A 33 -4.78 0.96 -1.55
CA VAL A 33 -3.94 1.96 -2.22
C VAL A 33 -2.46 1.68 -1.99
N VAL A 34 -2.06 1.36 -0.74
CA VAL A 34 -0.68 1.02 -0.40
C VAL A 34 -0.21 -0.22 -1.16
N GLN A 35 -1.03 -1.29 -1.21
CA GLN A 35 -0.68 -2.52 -1.91
C GLN A 35 -0.58 -2.31 -3.43
N LYS A 36 -1.46 -1.49 -4.01
CA LYS A 36 -1.41 -1.12 -5.43
C LYS A 36 -0.09 -0.40 -5.75
N LYS A 37 0.29 0.61 -4.96
CA LYS A 37 1.55 1.35 -5.13
C LYS A 37 2.77 0.42 -5.05
N LYS A 38 2.80 -0.50 -4.08
CA LYS A 38 3.86 -1.50 -3.96
C LYS A 38 3.99 -2.37 -5.20
N LYS A 39 2.86 -2.82 -5.75
CA LYS A 39 2.83 -3.62 -6.98
C LYS A 39 3.33 -2.83 -8.18
N GLU A 40 2.95 -1.57 -8.32
CA GLU A 40 3.42 -0.70 -9.40
C GLU A 40 4.94 -0.50 -9.36
N ILE A 41 5.53 -0.20 -8.19
CA ILE A 41 6.98 -0.02 -8.05
C ILE A 41 7.73 -1.32 -8.36
N TYR A 42 7.20 -2.46 -7.92
CA TYR A 42 7.79 -3.77 -8.22
C TYR A 42 7.79 -4.06 -9.72
N ILE A 43 6.66 -3.83 -10.40
CA ILE A 43 6.55 -4.03 -11.84
C ILE A 43 7.49 -3.09 -12.60
N ALA A 44 7.55 -1.81 -12.22
CA ALA A 44 8.47 -0.84 -12.83
C ALA A 44 9.93 -1.32 -12.73
N PHE A 45 10.35 -1.75 -11.53
CA PHE A 45 11.70 -2.30 -11.33
C PHE A 45 11.95 -3.56 -12.18
N GLU A 46 11.00 -4.51 -12.18
CA GLU A 46 11.14 -5.76 -12.92
C GLU A 46 11.22 -5.56 -14.44
N ASN A 47 10.48 -4.57 -14.96
CA ASN A 47 10.50 -4.13 -16.36
C ASN A 47 11.79 -3.38 -16.72
N GLY A 48 12.66 -3.10 -15.75
CA GLY A 48 13.91 -2.37 -15.96
C GLY A 48 13.73 -0.86 -16.10
N GLU A 49 12.60 -0.32 -15.65
CA GLU A 49 12.39 1.12 -15.49
C GLU A 49 13.24 1.66 -14.32
N GLU A 50 13.47 2.97 -14.35
CA GLU A 50 14.15 3.67 -13.26
C GLU A 50 13.17 4.01 -12.15
N ILE A 51 13.50 3.58 -10.94
CA ILE A 51 12.83 3.99 -9.71
C ILE A 51 13.80 4.80 -8.86
N ILE A 52 13.28 5.64 -7.98
CA ILE A 52 14.09 6.48 -7.08
C ILE A 52 13.94 5.97 -5.65
N CYS A 53 15.05 5.61 -5.03
CA CYS A 53 15.12 5.15 -3.64
C CYS A 53 16.06 6.07 -2.86
N ASP A 54 15.58 6.81 -1.86
CA ASP A 54 16.40 7.73 -1.04
C ASP A 54 17.34 8.63 -1.88
N ASN A 55 16.83 9.18 -2.98
CA ASN A 55 17.53 9.99 -3.99
C ASN A 55 18.51 9.25 -4.94
N PHE A 56 18.59 7.93 -4.87
CA PHE A 56 19.34 7.11 -5.82
C PHE A 56 18.45 6.63 -6.96
N ILE A 57 18.98 6.67 -8.18
CA ILE A 57 18.38 5.99 -9.33
C ILE A 57 18.70 4.50 -9.21
N VAL A 58 17.65 3.70 -9.13
CA VAL A 58 17.72 2.25 -8.96
C VAL A 58 16.99 1.59 -10.14
N SER A 59 17.65 0.66 -10.80
CA SER A 59 17.07 -0.12 -11.90
C SER A 59 17.87 -1.39 -12.16
N LYS A 60 17.25 -2.39 -12.82
CA LYS A 60 17.98 -3.60 -13.26
C LYS A 60 19.13 -3.28 -14.22
N LYS A 61 18.98 -2.23 -15.05
CA LYS A 61 20.03 -1.78 -15.99
C LYS A 61 21.28 -1.27 -15.27
N LEU A 62 21.12 -0.72 -14.07
CA LEU A 62 22.22 -0.26 -13.22
C LEU A 62 22.82 -1.39 -12.35
N GLY A 63 22.41 -2.65 -12.57
CA GLY A 63 22.96 -3.81 -11.86
C GLY A 63 22.27 -4.14 -10.54
N PHE A 64 21.21 -3.43 -10.16
CA PHE A 64 20.43 -3.76 -8.98
C PHE A 64 19.64 -5.06 -9.19
N LYS A 65 19.63 -5.91 -8.17
CA LYS A 65 18.93 -7.18 -8.13
C LYS A 65 17.91 -7.18 -7.00
N PHE A 66 16.73 -7.71 -7.27
CA PHE A 66 15.67 -7.85 -6.29
C PHE A 66 15.85 -9.12 -5.46
N ASP A 67 15.82 -8.97 -4.14
CA ASP A 67 15.83 -10.05 -3.16
C ASP A 67 14.48 -10.09 -2.44
N LYS A 68 13.64 -11.05 -2.86
CA LYS A 68 12.32 -11.28 -2.25
C LYS A 68 12.41 -11.80 -0.82
N ASN A 69 13.47 -12.52 -0.48
CA ASN A 69 13.62 -13.21 0.80
C ASN A 69 14.09 -12.24 1.89
N ASN A 70 14.78 -11.17 1.50
CA ASN A 70 15.29 -10.14 2.40
C ASN A 70 14.40 -8.88 2.41
N LYS A 71 13.15 -9.00 2.89
CA LYS A 71 12.23 -7.87 3.06
C LYS A 71 12.01 -7.03 1.79
N TYR A 72 11.94 -7.67 0.62
CA TYR A 72 11.69 -7.00 -0.67
C TYR A 72 12.74 -5.91 -0.99
N ARG A 73 14.01 -6.26 -0.83
CA ARG A 73 15.13 -5.33 -1.06
C ARG A 73 15.63 -5.38 -2.49
N VAL A 74 16.24 -4.28 -2.93
CA VAL A 74 17.00 -4.18 -4.17
C VAL A 74 18.42 -3.77 -3.86
N SER A 75 19.41 -4.43 -4.47
CA SER A 75 20.83 -4.18 -4.21
C SER A 75 21.72 -4.40 -5.43
N ASP A 76 22.74 -3.55 -5.60
CA ASP A 76 23.84 -3.67 -6.57
C ASP A 76 25.12 -4.25 -5.94
N GLY A 77 25.06 -4.71 -4.68
CA GLY A 77 26.20 -5.18 -3.89
C GLY A 77 26.91 -4.10 -3.07
N LYS A 78 26.64 -2.80 -3.32
CA LYS A 78 27.17 -1.68 -2.53
C LYS A 78 26.06 -0.95 -1.77
N ASN A 79 24.97 -0.68 -2.47
CA ASN A 79 23.78 -0.01 -1.99
C ASN A 79 22.65 -1.04 -1.83
N THR A 80 21.77 -0.81 -0.85
CA THR A 80 20.61 -1.67 -0.62
C THR A 80 19.43 -0.81 -0.19
N PHE A 81 18.30 -0.97 -0.87
CA PHE A 81 17.08 -0.21 -0.61
C PHE A 81 15.90 -1.14 -0.42
N ILE A 82 14.91 -0.72 0.37
CA ILE A 82 13.62 -1.41 0.43
C ILE A 82 12.80 -0.93 -0.76
N LEU A 83 12.47 -1.84 -1.69
CA LEU A 83 11.83 -1.51 -2.95
C LEU A 83 10.54 -0.70 -2.77
N TYR A 84 9.76 -1.03 -1.75
CA TYR A 84 8.48 -0.38 -1.45
C TYR A 84 8.57 1.01 -0.82
N ASN A 85 9.76 1.43 -0.42
CA ASN A 85 10.00 2.81 0.02
C ASN A 85 10.39 3.71 -1.15
N CYS A 86 10.67 3.12 -2.32
CA CYS A 86 11.02 3.87 -3.52
C CYS A 86 9.79 4.47 -4.20
N ILE A 87 10.02 5.39 -5.13
CA ILE A 87 9.00 6.00 -5.98
C ILE A 87 9.32 5.67 -7.44
N SER A 88 8.29 5.38 -8.25
CA SER A 88 8.53 5.27 -9.68
C SER A 88 8.85 6.66 -10.22
N LYS A 89 9.85 6.75 -11.10
CA LYS A 89 10.10 7.97 -11.86
C LYS A 89 8.98 8.06 -12.89
N LYS A 90 7.82 8.59 -12.50
CA LYS A 90 6.79 8.94 -13.49
C LYS A 90 7.39 10.06 -14.31
N THR A 91 7.67 9.78 -15.58
CA THR A 91 7.78 10.81 -16.60
C THR A 91 6.39 11.45 -16.68
N GLU A 92 6.26 12.69 -16.19
CA GLU A 92 5.17 13.56 -16.61
C GLU A 92 5.20 13.78 -18.12
#